data_AF-A0A7J7WB48-F1
#
_entry.id   AF-A0A7J7WB48-F1
#
_cell.length_a   1.000
_cell.length_b   1.000
_cell.length_c   1.000
_cell.angle_alpha   90.00
_cell.angle_beta   90.00
_cell.angle_gamma   90.00
#
_symmetry.space_group_name_H-M   'P 1'
#
loop_
_entity.id
_entity.type
_entity.pdbx_description
1 polymer ?
#
loop_
_entity_poly.entity_id
_entity_poly.type
_entity_poly.pdbx_seq_one_letter_code
_entity_poly.pdbx_strand_id
1 'polypeptide(L)'
;MLVHGTFWQHWPSILLKGLSCQGRTHIHLAPGLPGDPGVISGMRPNCEVAVFINGPLALAGNADGFLLPKYFKEALQLRPTRKPLSLSGNEETECQSGPKHSSRGRMIQQ
;
A
#
# COMPACT_ATOMS: atom_id res chain seq x y z
N MET A 1 -5.30 -11.29 9.48
CA MET A 1 -4.98 -9.87 9.25
C MET A 1 -4.98 -9.63 7.75
N LEU A 2 -5.41 -8.46 7.27
CA LEU A 2 -5.38 -8.14 5.83
C LEU A 2 -4.50 -6.92 5.63
N VAL A 3 -3.46 -7.06 4.82
CA VAL A 3 -2.51 -5.98 4.55
C VAL A 3 -2.34 -5.74 3.06
N HIS A 4 -2.34 -4.47 2.66
CA HIS A 4 -1.98 -4.05 1.32
C HIS A 4 -0.60 -3.41 1.34
N GLY A 5 0.27 -3.86 0.44
CA GLY A 5 1.58 -3.23 0.24
C GLY A 5 1.58 -2.21 -0.88
N THR A 6 2.18 -1.06 -0.59
CA THR A 6 2.33 0.01 -1.57
C THR A 6 3.69 0.70 -1.45
N PHE A 7 3.90 1.67 -2.34
CA PHE A 7 5.07 2.54 -2.38
C PHE A 7 4.71 3.94 -1.89
N TRP A 8 5.70 4.67 -1.38
CA TRP A 8 5.53 6.02 -0.83
C TRP A 8 4.85 6.98 -1.80
N GLN A 9 5.23 6.91 -3.07
CA GLN A 9 4.64 7.73 -4.14
C GLN A 9 3.10 7.60 -4.27
N HIS A 10 2.53 6.47 -3.85
CA HIS A 10 1.09 6.23 -3.92
C HIS A 10 0.38 6.48 -2.60
N TRP A 11 1.11 6.52 -1.49
CA TRP A 11 0.53 6.63 -0.14
C TRP A 11 -0.38 7.86 0.03
N PRO A 12 -0.02 9.09 -0.40
CA PRO A 12 -0.92 10.24 -0.29
C PRO A 12 -2.25 10.07 -1.02
N SER A 13 -2.24 9.47 -2.21
CA SER A 13 -3.47 9.21 -2.98
C SER A 13 -4.32 8.12 -2.32
N ILE A 14 -3.69 7.10 -1.74
CA ILE A 14 -4.37 6.01 -1.04
C ILE A 14 -5.03 6.55 0.23
N LEU A 15 -4.33 7.41 0.98
CA LEU A 15 -4.87 8.06 2.17
C LEU A 15 -6.09 8.92 1.86
N LEU A 16 -6.03 9.71 0.78
CA LEU A 16 -7.10 10.62 0.39
C LEU A 16 -8.29 9.89 -0.24
N LYS A 17 -8.03 8.98 -1.18
CA LYS A 17 -9.08 8.41 -2.04
C LYS A 17 -9.47 7.01 -1.59
N GLY A 18 -8.52 6.20 -1.15
CA GLY A 18 -8.71 4.77 -0.87
C GLY A 18 -7.87 3.88 -1.79
N LEU A 19 -8.01 2.58 -1.61
CA LEU A 19 -7.41 1.56 -2.48
C LEU A 19 -8.36 1.23 -3.64
N SER A 20 -7.80 1.05 -4.83
CA SER A 20 -8.50 0.57 -6.01
C SER A 20 -7.76 -0.60 -6.64
N CYS A 21 -8.43 -1.35 -7.51
CA CYS A 21 -7.80 -2.46 -8.22
C CYS A 21 -6.69 -2.05 -9.20
N GLN A 22 -6.55 -0.75 -9.52
CA GLN A 22 -5.52 -0.22 -10.43
C GLN A 22 -5.42 -1.00 -11.76
N GLY A 23 -6.55 -1.23 -12.42
CA GLY A 23 -6.64 -1.97 -13.70
C GLY A 23 -6.61 -3.50 -13.58
N ARG A 24 -6.59 -4.03 -12.35
CA ARG A 24 -6.77 -5.48 -12.08
C ARG A 24 -8.22 -5.77 -11.71
N THR A 25 -8.53 -7.05 -11.55
CA THR A 25 -9.87 -7.52 -11.15
C THR A 25 -10.13 -7.38 -9.66
N HIS A 26 -9.09 -7.46 -8.81
CA HIS A 26 -9.21 -7.40 -7.35
C HIS A 26 -8.04 -6.66 -6.71
N ILE A 27 -8.29 -6.02 -5.56
CA ILE A 27 -7.26 -5.45 -4.69
C ILE A 27 -6.47 -6.61 -4.08
N HIS A 28 -5.15 -6.61 -4.26
CA HIS A 28 -4.28 -7.61 -3.65
C HIS A 28 -4.13 -7.32 -2.15
N LEU A 29 -4.65 -8.21 -1.31
CA LEU A 29 -4.45 -8.23 0.13
C LEU A 29 -3.64 -9.47 0.53
N ALA A 30 -2.65 -9.29 1.40
CA ALA A 30 -1.83 -10.36 1.96
C ALA A 30 -2.27 -10.68 3.41
N PRO A 31 -2.02 -11.91 3.89
CA PRO A 31 -2.38 -12.32 5.24
C PRO A 31 -1.46 -11.75 6.34
N GLY A 32 -0.30 -11.20 5.97
CA GLY A 32 0.71 -10.63 6.87
C GLY A 32 1.85 -9.95 6.12
N LEU A 33 2.85 -9.46 6.87
CA LEU A 33 4.02 -8.78 6.32
C LEU A 33 5.08 -9.78 5.81
N PRO A 34 5.97 -9.36 4.89
CA PRO A 34 7.12 -10.16 4.51
C PRO A 34 7.99 -10.47 5.73
N GLY A 35 8.27 -11.75 5.95
CA GLY A 35 9.05 -12.25 7.09
C GLY A 35 8.23 -12.65 8.30
N ASP A 36 6.91 -12.43 8.31
CA ASP A 36 6.05 -12.94 9.39
C ASP A 36 5.98 -14.49 9.33
N PRO A 37 5.96 -15.18 10.49
CA PRO A 37 5.81 -16.63 10.53
C PRO A 37 4.58 -17.10 9.76
N GLY A 38 4.75 -18.06 8.86
CA GLY A 38 3.66 -18.63 8.06
C GLY A 38 3.27 -17.82 6.81
N VAL A 39 3.87 -16.65 6.57
CA VAL A 39 3.68 -15.90 5.32
C VAL A 39 4.69 -16.38 4.27
N ILE A 40 4.31 -17.40 3.51
CA ILE A 40 5.13 -17.95 2.40
C ILE A 40 5.06 -17.03 1.17
N SER A 41 3.85 -16.56 0.85
CA SER A 41 3.58 -15.61 -0.23
C SER A 41 2.68 -14.50 0.28
N GLY A 42 3.06 -13.26 0.02
CA GLY A 42 2.28 -12.10 0.44
C GLY A 42 2.68 -10.86 -0.35
N MET A 43 2.96 -9.80 0.39
CA MET A 43 3.36 -8.51 -0.16
C MET A 43 4.73 -8.56 -0.84
N ARG A 44 4.96 -7.71 -1.85
CA ARG A 44 6.30 -7.55 -2.44
C ARG A 44 7.30 -7.09 -1.36
N PRO A 45 8.50 -7.67 -1.29
CA PRO A 45 9.47 -7.39 -0.21
C PRO A 45 10.03 -5.96 -0.26
N ASN A 46 9.91 -5.27 -1.40
CA ASN A 46 10.34 -3.90 -1.57
C ASN A 46 9.24 -2.86 -1.35
N CYS A 47 8.04 -3.26 -0.93
CA CYS A 47 7.02 -2.29 -0.51
C CYS A 47 7.52 -1.46 0.67
N GLU A 48 7.11 -0.20 0.69
CA GLU A 48 7.60 0.80 1.65
C GLU A 48 6.54 1.16 2.68
N VAL A 49 5.27 0.94 2.36
CA VAL A 49 4.12 1.19 3.23
C VAL A 49 3.23 -0.05 3.24
N ALA A 50 2.82 -0.46 4.44
CA ALA A 50 1.79 -1.45 4.69
C ALA A 50 0.52 -0.77 5.19
N VAL A 51 -0.60 -1.01 4.52
CA VAL A 51 -1.93 -0.51 4.92
C VAL A 51 -2.72 -1.69 5.47
N PHE A 52 -3.07 -1.62 6.76
CA PHE A 52 -3.82 -2.66 7.44
C PHE A 52 -5.31 -2.39 7.29
N ILE A 53 -6.03 -3.41 6.87
CA ILE A 53 -7.44 -3.31 6.53
C ILE A 53 -8.29 -3.98 7.60
N ASN A 54 -9.35 -3.30 8.02
CA ASN A 54 -10.38 -3.90 8.86
C ASN A 54 -11.24 -4.85 7.99
N GLY A 55 -10.86 -6.13 7.97
CA GLY A 55 -11.49 -7.15 7.13
C GLY A 55 -13.02 -7.26 7.26
N PRO A 56 -13.57 -7.38 8.48
CA PRO A 56 -15.02 -7.41 8.68
C PRO A 56 -15.75 -6.19 8.08
N LEU A 57 -15.19 -4.98 8.22
CA LEU A 57 -15.79 -3.78 7.63
C LEU A 57 -15.55 -3.68 6.12
N ALA A 58 -14.40 -4.14 5.64
CA ALA A 58 -14.03 -4.13 4.23
C ALA A 58 -14.83 -5.13 3.39
N LEU A 59 -15.31 -6.23 3.98
CA LEU A 59 -16.22 -7.18 3.33
C LEU A 59 -17.58 -6.56 2.99
N ALA A 60 -17.96 -5.49 3.69
CA ALA A 60 -19.13 -4.67 3.35
C ALA A 60 -18.82 -3.63 2.25
N GLY A 61 -17.68 -3.76 1.56
CA GLY A 61 -17.25 -2.89 0.46
C GLY A 61 -18.25 -2.80 -0.69
N ASN A 62 -18.04 -1.85 -1.60
CA ASN A 62 -18.87 -1.72 -2.80
C ASN A 62 -18.39 -2.69 -3.89
N ALA A 63 -19.30 -3.05 -4.81
CA ALA A 63 -19.02 -3.98 -5.91
C ALA A 63 -17.95 -3.48 -6.90
N ASP A 64 -17.51 -2.23 -6.75
CA ASP A 64 -16.63 -1.54 -7.71
C ASP A 64 -15.13 -1.83 -7.50
N GLY A 65 -14.77 -2.72 -6.56
CA GLY A 65 -13.37 -3.02 -6.26
C GLY A 65 -12.63 -1.82 -5.65
N PHE A 66 -13.34 -1.05 -4.83
CA PHE A 66 -12.82 0.14 -4.17
C PHE A 66 -12.93 0.02 -2.66
N LEU A 67 -11.85 0.39 -1.96
CA LEU A 67 -11.81 0.36 -0.51
C LEU A 67 -11.51 1.75 0.04
N LEU A 68 -12.53 2.37 0.61
CA LEU A 68 -12.45 3.70 1.21
C LEU A 68 -11.48 3.75 2.41
N PRO A 69 -10.86 4.90 2.68
CA PRO A 69 -9.96 5.09 3.82
C PRO A 69 -10.59 4.78 5.18
N LYS A 70 -11.92 4.90 5.31
CA LYS A 70 -12.65 4.54 6.55
C LYS A 70 -12.49 3.07 6.97
N TYR A 71 -12.04 2.21 6.06
CA TYR A 71 -11.77 0.80 6.33
C TYR A 71 -10.31 0.52 6.71
N PHE A 72 -9.45 1.54 6.69
CA PHE A 72 -8.06 1.41 7.10
C PHE A 72 -8.00 1.40 8.63
N LYS A 73 -7.36 0.37 9.18
CA LYS A 73 -7.17 0.22 10.62
C LYS A 73 -5.94 0.99 11.09
N GLU A 74 -4.84 0.85 10.36
CA GLU A 74 -3.56 1.50 10.63
C GLU A 74 -2.69 1.45 9.36
N ALA A 75 -1.62 2.24 9.33
CA ALA A 75 -0.60 2.17 8.29
C ALA A 75 0.79 2.20 8.92
N LEU A 76 1.73 1.51 8.28
CA LEU A 76 3.09 1.35 8.77
C LEU A 76 4.07 1.60 7.63
N GLN A 77 4.97 2.55 7.82
CA GLN A 77 6.19 2.63 7.02
C GLN A 77 7.03 1.39 7.33
N LEU A 78 7.50 0.69 6.30
CA LEU A 78 8.28 -0.54 6.43
C LEU A 78 9.78 -0.29 6.34
N ARG A 79 10.18 0.75 5.60
CA ARG A 79 11.58 1.08 5.28
C ARG A 79 11.81 2.60 5.27
N PRO A 80 13.01 3.10 5.63
CA PRO A 80 14.14 2.33 6.16
C PRO A 80 13.87 1.79 7.58
N THR A 81 13.02 2.46 8.34
CA THR A 81 12.62 2.08 9.71
C THR A 81 11.13 1.84 9.79
N ARG A 82 10.71 0.89 10.64
CA ARG A 82 9.30 0.65 10.91
C ARG A 82 8.73 1.79 11.76
N LYS A 83 7.79 2.56 11.21
CA LYS A 83 7.15 3.70 11.90
C LYS A 83 5.64 3.75 11.58
N PRO A 84 4.75 3.88 12.59
CA PRO A 84 3.33 4.10 12.35
C PRO A 84 3.09 5.38 11.55
N LEU A 85 2.15 5.33 10.62
CA LEU A 85 1.71 6.48 9.81
C LEU A 85 0.33 6.93 10.25
N SER A 86 0.11 8.24 10.30
CA SER A 86 -1.21 8.78 10.60
C SER A 86 -2.19 8.48 9.49
N LEU A 87 -3.43 8.14 9.86
CA LEU A 87 -4.55 7.94 8.95
C LEU A 87 -5.42 9.21 8.81
N SER A 88 -5.23 10.21 9.65
CA SER A 88 -5.84 11.53 9.46
C SER A 88 -4.97 12.31 8.47
N GLY A 89 -5.59 12.80 7.40
CA GLY A 89 -4.93 13.61 6.37
C GLY A 89 -4.60 15.03 6.84
N ASN A 90 -3.96 15.19 7.99
CA ASN A 90 -3.35 16.45 8.40
C ASN A 90 -1.88 16.46 7.98
N GLU A 91 -1.52 17.46 7.15
CA GLU A 91 -0.20 17.67 6.58
C GLU A 91 0.92 17.50 7.62
N GLU A 92 1.79 16.53 7.37
CA GLU A 92 3.19 16.60 7.78
C GLU A 92 4.02 16.57 6.50
N THR A 93 4.32 17.77 6.03
CA THR A 93 5.39 18.06 5.10
C THR A 93 6.70 17.57 5.71
N GLU A 94 7.19 16.41 5.27
CA GLU A 94 8.62 16.14 5.34
C GLU A 94 9.15 15.78 3.96
N CYS A 95 9.67 16.81 3.31
CA CYS A 95 10.49 16.73 2.13
C CYS A 95 11.71 15.85 2.42
N GLN A 96 11.78 14.67 1.81
CA GLN A 96 13.05 13.98 1.67
C GLN A 96 13.34 13.73 0.19
N SER A 97 14.16 14.63 -0.32
CA SER A 97 14.81 14.62 -1.63
C SER A 97 15.54 13.29 -1.83
N GLY A 98 15.00 12.42 -2.69
CA GLY A 98 15.68 11.25 -3.24
C GLY A 98 15.94 11.43 -4.75
N PRO A 99 17.05 10.89 -5.29
CA PRO A 99 17.60 11.35 -6.56
C PRO A 99 16.70 11.03 -7.76
N LYS A 100 16.77 11.96 -8.71
CA LYS A 100 16.10 11.95 -10.01
C LYS A 100 16.57 10.80 -10.91
N HIS A 101 15.58 10.16 -11.55
CA HIS A 101 15.58 9.44 -12.83
C HIS A 101 16.20 8.03 -12.91
N SER A 102 15.39 7.09 -13.41
CA SER A 102 15.80 6.30 -14.58
C SER A 102 14.57 5.79 -15.33
N SER A 103 14.33 6.38 -16.49
CA SER A 103 13.43 5.90 -17.53
C SER A 103 13.94 4.58 -18.09
N ARG A 104 13.29 3.46 -17.76
CA ARG A 104 13.54 2.19 -18.45
C ARG A 104 12.83 2.20 -19.80
N GLY A 105 13.62 2.53 -20.84
CA GLY A 105 13.27 2.30 -22.23
C GLY A 105 13.07 0.81 -22.52
N ARG A 106 12.12 0.53 -23.43
CA ARG A 106 11.94 -0.80 -24.03
C ARG A 106 13.18 -1.16 -24.84
N MET A 107 13.71 -2.36 -24.63
CA MET A 107 14.62 -2.99 -25.59
C MET A 107 13.88 -4.18 -26.20
N ILE A 108 13.60 -4.06 -27.50
CA ILE A 108 13.17 -5.15 -28.38
C ILE A 108 14.46 -5.88 -28.79
N GLN A 109 14.52 -7.20 -28.62
CA GLN A 109 15.60 -8.01 -29.19
C GLN A 109 15.03 -8.82 -30.34
N GLN A 110 15.74 -8.75 -31.47
CA GLN A 110 15.50 -9.45 -32.72
C GLN A 110 15.85 -10.94 -32.62
#